data_AF-A0A8K0GIW8-F1
#
_entry.id   AF-A0A8K0GIW8-F1
#
_cell.length_a   1.000
_cell.length_b   1.000
_cell.length_c   1.000
_cell.angle_alpha   90.00
_cell.angle_beta   90.00
_cell.angle_gamma   90.00
#
_symmetry.space_group_name_H-M   'P 1'
#
loop_
_entity.id
_entity.type
_entity.pdbx_description
1 polymer ?
#
loop_
_entity_poly.entity_id
_entity_poly.type
_entity_poly.pdbx_seq_one_letter_code
_entity_poly.pdbx_strand_id
1 'polypeptide(L)'
;MLSEEPPSITTPKRMKITDHFPIQNNENSMEERVARMAAQDGLPLSVFVRYLRDLFKAKGHSLPRSSTSIRMMVMNYGMTLRIKVLYELSELKETDHRFLLTFDEWTSSSNRRYLNINVHTYANDRVLFWNLGLTRIFGSIPATVCVEILRKQLKELDLDLDIDIVAITTDAASVMVKTGTLIPAFQQLCYAHDWQLGILDVIYKKKNEHESIQQGQIDVPLEKSEAKTNNDGDRLNITDDDRCIVEVSSSSEIERELIYDFNDIINKVRKIVRLFKGSPTKNDMLQEYVKKEFGRKIELDRDCKTRWSSLATMIETFNKLKLCIAKTLIDLSLSRNIECRFSEHEFCALENLENILKPVKLAVEVLCRQDANLIIAEATLKFMIKKLEDNHSALASELALSLRRPKNLLRKEIKDFVIRMQFSLSNSYDNNDNEEVVQAVQVTNNNEEVSPSDLTLQQELELTISSASNVICPDPVGLKIFSPANTEIEDRLRDWKP
;
A
#
# COMPACT_ATOMS: atom_id res chain seq x y z
N MET A 1 -23.07 34.87 47.26
CA MET A 1 -22.64 35.34 45.93
C MET A 1 -21.14 35.59 45.99
N LEU A 2 -20.36 34.70 45.38
CA LEU A 2 -19.05 34.95 44.76
C LEU A 2 -18.81 33.71 43.90
N SER A 3 -18.53 33.91 42.62
CA SER A 3 -18.37 32.85 41.63
C SER A 3 -16.90 32.43 41.56
N GLU A 4 -16.61 31.16 41.81
CA GLU A 4 -15.31 30.59 41.44
C GLU A 4 -15.30 30.30 39.93
N GLU A 5 -14.31 30.83 39.24
CA GLU A 5 -14.12 30.58 37.80
C GLU A 5 -13.63 29.14 37.55
N PRO A 6 -14.04 28.50 36.45
CA PRO A 6 -13.49 27.20 36.07
C PRO A 6 -11.99 27.35 35.73
N PRO A 7 -11.17 26.30 35.97
CA PRO A 7 -9.73 26.39 35.79
C PRO A 7 -9.35 26.73 34.34
N SER A 8 -8.45 27.70 34.19
CA SER A 8 -7.91 28.09 32.89
C SER A 8 -7.27 26.89 32.19
N ILE A 9 -7.88 26.45 31.10
CA ILE A 9 -7.29 25.45 30.20
C ILE A 9 -6.12 26.12 29.48
N THR A 10 -4.92 26.02 30.07
CA THR A 10 -3.69 26.42 29.39
C THR A 10 -3.55 25.56 28.14
N THR A 11 -3.68 26.19 26.97
CA THR A 11 -3.44 25.52 25.69
C THR A 11 -2.05 24.90 25.71
N PRO A 12 -1.89 23.61 25.34
CA PRO A 12 -0.60 22.95 25.41
C PRO A 12 0.40 23.71 24.54
N LYS A 13 1.55 24.07 25.12
CA LYS A 13 2.64 24.71 24.40
C LYS A 13 2.94 23.87 23.16
N ARG A 14 2.83 24.50 21.99
CA ARG A 14 3.05 23.86 20.69
C ARG A 14 4.44 23.23 20.68
N MET A 15 4.49 21.90 20.79
CA MET A 15 5.75 21.13 20.79
C MET A 15 6.51 21.46 19.51
N LYS A 16 7.81 21.68 19.63
CA LYS A 16 8.68 21.78 18.47
C LYS A 16 8.90 20.37 17.91
N ILE A 17 9.22 20.28 16.63
CA ILE A 17 9.49 18.97 15.99
C ILE A 17 10.68 18.24 16.68
N THR A 18 11.60 19.01 17.29
CA THR A 18 12.70 18.51 18.14
C THR A 18 12.24 17.78 19.39
N ASP A 19 11.04 18.06 19.88
CA ASP A 19 10.53 17.54 21.14
C ASP A 19 9.84 16.17 20.93
N HIS A 20 9.46 15.87 19.68
CA HIS A 20 9.02 14.53 19.23
C HIS A 20 10.19 13.57 18.95
N PHE A 21 11.41 14.10 18.80
CA PHE A 21 12.64 13.33 18.64
C PHE A 21 13.59 13.66 19.80
N PRO A 22 13.36 13.13 21.02
CA PRO A 22 14.35 13.22 22.07
C PRO A 22 15.69 12.71 21.53
N ILE A 23 16.71 13.56 21.54
CA ILE A 23 18.02 13.27 20.98
C ILE A 23 18.69 12.25 21.91
N GLN A 24 18.40 10.97 21.69
CA GLN A 24 18.76 9.89 22.61
C GLN A 24 20.26 9.54 22.60
N ASN A 25 21.04 10.04 21.65
CA ASN A 25 22.50 9.98 21.69
C ASN A 25 23.13 11.26 21.13
N ASN A 26 24.25 11.67 21.71
CA ASN A 26 24.94 12.93 21.36
C ASN A 26 25.86 12.79 20.12
N GLU A 27 25.78 11.67 19.39
CA GLU A 27 26.81 11.22 18.44
C GLU A 27 26.31 10.94 17.01
N ASN A 28 25.13 11.45 16.61
CA ASN A 28 24.67 11.29 15.23
C ASN A 28 25.63 12.02 14.26
N SER A 29 26.39 11.24 13.49
CA SER A 29 27.49 11.71 12.65
C SER A 29 27.02 12.61 11.50
N MET A 30 27.95 13.30 10.84
CA MET A 30 27.62 14.12 9.66
C MET A 30 27.03 13.23 8.54
N GLU A 31 27.61 12.05 8.36
CA GLU A 31 27.26 11.04 7.38
C GLU A 31 25.84 10.53 7.62
N GLU A 32 25.47 10.22 8.87
CA GLU A 32 24.10 9.83 9.23
C GLU A 32 23.09 10.94 8.90
N ARG A 33 23.38 12.19 9.29
CA ARG A 33 22.47 13.32 9.04
C ARG A 33 22.23 13.53 7.56
N VAL A 34 23.29 13.44 6.75
CA VAL A 34 23.20 13.54 5.29
C VAL A 34 22.42 12.35 4.70
N ALA A 35 22.66 11.12 5.19
CA ALA A 35 21.96 9.93 4.75
C ALA A 35 20.45 9.97 5.08
N ARG A 36 20.07 10.38 6.29
CA ARG A 36 18.65 10.59 6.67
C ARG A 36 18.01 11.67 5.80
N MET A 37 18.64 12.84 5.67
CA MET A 37 18.14 13.91 4.79
C MET A 37 17.95 13.45 3.34
N ALA A 38 18.83 12.62 2.81
CA ALA A 38 18.71 12.10 1.45
C ALA A 38 17.65 10.99 1.31
N ALA A 39 17.59 10.05 2.25
CA ALA A 39 16.76 8.83 2.14
C ALA A 39 15.36 8.96 2.78
N GLN A 40 15.26 9.64 3.93
CA GLN A 40 14.00 9.83 4.68
C GLN A 40 13.26 11.10 4.20
N ASP A 41 13.97 12.22 4.09
CA ASP A 41 13.35 13.50 3.65
C ASP A 41 13.31 13.67 2.12
N GLY A 42 13.97 12.76 1.39
CA GLY A 42 14.01 12.76 -0.08
C GLY A 42 14.73 13.97 -0.68
N LEU A 43 15.72 14.54 0.01
CA LEU A 43 16.48 15.69 -0.49
C LEU A 43 17.46 15.28 -1.60
N PRO A 44 17.38 15.88 -2.81
CA PRO A 44 18.32 15.58 -3.89
C PRO A 44 19.76 15.89 -3.48
N LEU A 45 20.71 15.04 -3.89
CA LEU A 45 22.14 15.18 -3.53
C LEU A 45 22.74 16.52 -3.97
N SER A 46 22.19 17.13 -5.03
CA SER A 46 22.54 18.47 -5.52
C SER A 46 22.14 19.61 -4.56
N VAL A 47 21.15 19.42 -3.69
CA VAL A 47 20.75 20.40 -2.65
C VAL A 47 21.84 20.56 -1.58
N PHE A 48 22.49 19.46 -1.19
CA PHE A 48 23.62 19.49 -0.26
C PHE A 48 24.79 20.30 -0.82
N VAL A 49 25.05 20.14 -2.12
CA VAL A 49 26.12 20.84 -2.84
C VAL A 49 25.84 22.34 -2.99
N ARG A 50 24.59 22.70 -3.30
CA ARG A 50 24.20 24.05 -3.72
C ARG A 50 23.75 24.96 -2.57
N TYR A 51 23.17 24.40 -1.50
CA TYR A 51 22.54 25.18 -0.43
C TYR A 51 22.97 24.76 0.98
N LEU A 52 23.09 23.47 1.27
CA LEU A 52 23.35 23.02 2.66
C LEU A 52 24.83 23.06 3.05
N ARG A 53 25.78 23.07 2.10
CA ARG A 53 27.22 23.09 2.39
C ARG A 53 27.63 24.21 3.34
N ASP A 54 27.20 25.44 3.08
CA ASP A 54 27.61 26.59 3.91
C ASP A 54 26.91 26.57 5.29
N LEU A 55 25.70 26.01 5.38
CA LEU A 55 25.00 25.78 6.66
C LEU A 55 25.69 24.71 7.51
N PHE A 56 26.12 23.60 6.92
CA PHE A 56 26.92 22.58 7.60
C PHE A 56 28.27 23.16 8.03
N LYS A 57 28.94 23.94 7.15
CA LYS A 57 30.21 24.61 7.45
C LYS A 57 30.06 25.60 8.62
N ALA A 58 28.97 26.35 8.70
CA ALA A 58 28.65 27.22 9.83
C ALA A 58 28.40 26.46 11.15
N LYS A 59 28.16 25.14 11.08
CA LYS A 59 28.10 24.22 12.23
C LYS A 59 29.38 23.40 12.43
N GLY A 60 30.48 23.72 11.74
CA GLY A 60 31.77 23.03 11.86
C GLY A 60 31.92 21.76 11.01
N HIS A 61 30.92 21.42 10.20
CA HIS A 61 30.91 20.21 9.36
C HIS A 61 31.27 20.53 7.90
N SER A 62 32.22 19.80 7.31
CA SER A 62 32.68 20.03 5.94
C SER A 62 32.04 19.05 4.95
N LEU A 63 30.94 19.47 4.30
CA LEU A 63 30.30 18.64 3.28
C LEU A 63 31.11 18.57 1.97
N PRO A 64 31.23 17.38 1.35
CA PRO A 64 31.89 17.18 0.06
C PRO A 64 31.48 18.14 -1.06
N ARG A 65 32.40 18.37 -2.01
CA ARG A 65 32.24 19.39 -3.07
C ARG A 65 31.35 18.98 -4.24
N SER A 66 31.15 17.69 -4.50
CA SER A 66 30.34 17.17 -5.62
C SER A 66 29.20 16.27 -5.14
N SER A 67 28.12 16.18 -5.95
CA SER A 67 26.99 15.29 -5.66
C SER A 67 27.42 13.82 -5.64
N THR A 68 28.44 13.46 -6.40
CA THR A 68 29.03 12.10 -6.42
C THR A 68 29.73 11.77 -5.10
N SER A 69 30.47 12.71 -4.51
CA SER A 69 31.10 12.50 -3.20
C SER A 69 30.06 12.48 -2.07
N ILE A 70 28.97 13.26 -2.17
CA ILE A 70 27.82 13.14 -1.27
C ILE A 70 27.14 11.77 -1.43
N ARG A 71 26.97 11.27 -2.68
CA ARG A 71 26.45 9.92 -2.95
C ARG A 71 27.29 8.85 -2.27
N MET A 72 28.61 8.92 -2.41
CA MET A 72 29.54 7.98 -1.80
C MET A 72 29.45 8.02 -0.26
N MET A 73 29.35 9.21 0.34
CA MET A 73 29.13 9.37 1.77
C MET A 73 27.85 8.67 2.26
N VAL A 74 26.72 8.85 1.56
CA VAL A 74 25.45 8.19 1.89
C VAL A 74 25.54 6.67 1.71
N MET A 75 26.16 6.20 0.63
CA MET A 75 26.31 4.76 0.34
C MET A 75 27.23 4.07 1.36
N ASN A 76 28.35 4.70 1.73
CA ASN A 76 29.26 4.17 2.75
C ASN A 76 28.58 4.08 4.13
N TYR A 77 27.80 5.09 4.52
CA TYR A 77 27.00 5.01 5.74
C TYR A 77 25.97 3.86 5.68
N GLY A 78 25.32 3.66 4.53
CA GLY A 78 24.44 2.51 4.29
C GLY A 78 25.16 1.16 4.38
N MET A 79 26.43 1.07 3.97
CA MET A 79 27.25 -0.13 4.18
C MET A 79 27.55 -0.38 5.67
N THR A 80 27.87 0.67 6.44
CA THR A 80 28.04 0.55 7.90
C THR A 80 26.76 0.05 8.58
N LEU A 81 25.59 0.53 8.15
CA LEU A 81 24.31 0.01 8.64
C LEU A 81 24.10 -1.46 8.27
N ARG A 82 24.41 -1.90 7.04
CA ARG A 82 24.32 -3.32 6.66
C ARG A 82 25.22 -4.23 7.49
N ILE A 83 26.45 -3.80 7.78
CA ILE A 83 27.35 -4.53 8.67
C ILE A 83 26.76 -4.67 10.07
N LYS A 84 26.14 -3.61 10.60
CA LYS A 84 25.43 -3.67 11.88
C LYS A 84 24.25 -4.66 11.85
N VAL A 85 23.44 -4.65 10.79
CA VAL A 85 22.32 -5.61 10.62
C VAL A 85 22.82 -7.05 10.55
N LEU A 86 23.94 -7.31 9.86
CA LEU A 86 24.57 -8.63 9.84
C LEU A 86 24.90 -9.11 11.26
N TYR A 87 25.58 -8.29 12.07
CA TYR A 87 25.90 -8.65 13.45
C TYR A 87 24.65 -8.88 14.32
N GLU A 88 23.63 -8.01 14.23
CA GLU A 88 22.37 -8.16 14.97
C GLU A 88 21.64 -9.47 14.61
N LEU A 89 21.62 -9.85 13.32
CA LEU A 89 21.01 -11.11 12.88
C LEU A 89 21.84 -12.33 13.28
N SER A 90 23.18 -12.26 13.23
CA SER A 90 24.07 -13.34 13.66
C SER A 90 23.93 -13.64 15.17
N GLU A 91 23.88 -12.61 16.02
CA GLU A 91 23.67 -12.77 17.48
C GLU A 91 22.33 -13.45 17.81
N LEU A 92 21.27 -13.08 17.08
CA LEU A 92 19.95 -13.70 17.22
C LEU A 92 19.94 -15.16 16.74
N LYS A 93 20.64 -15.46 15.64
CA LYS A 93 20.82 -16.82 15.12
C LYS A 93 21.64 -17.71 16.08
N GLU A 94 22.71 -17.20 16.66
CA GLU A 94 23.51 -17.90 17.69
C GLU A 94 22.71 -18.23 18.95
N THR A 95 21.65 -17.46 19.22
CA THR A 95 20.69 -17.69 20.32
C THR A 95 19.44 -18.48 19.88
N ASP A 96 19.52 -19.21 18.77
CA ASP A 96 18.46 -20.06 18.18
C ASP A 96 17.13 -19.34 17.85
N HIS A 97 17.16 -18.01 17.67
CA HIS A 97 16.00 -17.30 17.15
C HIS A 97 15.73 -17.70 15.70
N ARG A 98 14.44 -17.89 15.40
CA ARG A 98 13.95 -18.12 14.03
C ARG A 98 13.39 -16.84 13.44
N PHE A 99 13.40 -16.76 12.11
CA PHE A 99 13.03 -15.55 11.38
C PHE A 99 11.83 -15.79 10.47
N LEU A 100 11.13 -14.69 10.17
CA LEU A 100 10.07 -14.63 9.17
C LEU A 100 10.50 -13.68 8.06
N LEU A 101 10.12 -13.98 6.82
CA LEU A 101 10.31 -13.07 5.69
C LEU A 101 9.00 -12.42 5.29
N THR A 102 9.11 -11.19 4.82
CA THR A 102 8.08 -10.53 4.01
C THR A 102 8.76 -10.02 2.76
N PHE A 103 8.20 -10.28 1.59
CA PHE A 103 8.72 -9.70 0.36
C PHE A 103 7.60 -9.33 -0.60
N ASP A 104 7.82 -8.22 -1.31
CA ASP A 104 6.84 -7.59 -2.19
C ASP A 104 7.53 -7.12 -3.47
N GLU A 105 6.83 -7.23 -4.60
CA GLU A 105 7.36 -6.85 -5.90
C GLU A 105 6.77 -5.52 -6.38
N TRP A 106 7.64 -4.56 -6.65
CA TRP A 106 7.23 -3.21 -7.02
C TRP A 106 7.77 -2.79 -8.38
N THR A 107 6.94 -2.13 -9.18
CA THR A 107 7.34 -1.51 -10.46
C THR A 107 7.31 0.01 -10.33
N SER A 108 8.45 0.65 -10.58
CA SER A 108 8.62 2.11 -10.59
C SER A 108 7.96 2.76 -11.81
N SER A 109 7.62 4.06 -11.73
CA SER A 109 7.07 4.82 -12.87
C SER A 109 8.08 4.98 -14.02
N SER A 110 9.38 4.88 -13.73
CA SER A 110 10.45 4.69 -14.71
C SER A 110 10.54 3.26 -15.28
N ASN A 111 9.48 2.45 -15.13
CA ASN A 111 9.33 1.06 -15.57
C ASN A 111 10.44 0.12 -15.08
N ARG A 112 10.81 0.23 -13.79
CA ARG A 112 11.83 -0.61 -13.14
C ARG A 112 11.22 -1.45 -12.03
N ARG A 113 11.29 -2.78 -12.18
CA ARG A 113 10.90 -3.78 -11.19
C ARG A 113 11.94 -3.96 -10.09
N TYR A 114 11.49 -4.09 -8.85
CA TYR A 114 12.32 -4.32 -7.66
C TYR A 114 11.62 -5.32 -6.73
N LEU A 115 12.40 -6.21 -6.12
CA LEU A 115 11.96 -7.03 -4.99
C LEU A 115 12.39 -6.33 -3.71
N ASN A 116 11.45 -6.00 -2.84
CA ASN A 116 11.76 -5.56 -1.48
C ASN A 116 11.75 -6.79 -0.56
N ILE A 117 12.76 -6.96 0.29
CA ILE A 117 12.87 -8.08 1.22
C ILE A 117 13.03 -7.52 2.63
N ASN A 118 12.24 -8.03 3.58
CA ASN A 118 12.39 -7.73 5.00
C ASN A 118 12.43 -9.01 5.84
N VAL A 119 13.28 -8.99 6.85
CA VAL A 119 13.42 -10.02 7.89
C VAL A 119 12.73 -9.53 9.15
N HIS A 120 12.00 -10.43 9.82
CA HIS A 120 11.34 -10.18 11.10
C HIS A 120 11.70 -11.28 12.09
N THR A 121 11.75 -10.94 13.38
CA THR A 121 11.73 -11.94 14.46
C THR A 121 11.06 -11.34 15.70
N TYR A 122 10.85 -12.15 16.74
CA TYR A 122 10.38 -11.70 18.03
C TYR A 122 11.46 -11.97 19.07
N ALA A 123 11.98 -10.90 19.69
CA ALA A 123 13.04 -10.98 20.69
C ALA A 123 12.98 -9.75 21.60
N ASN A 124 13.37 -9.89 22.88
CA ASN A 124 13.27 -8.83 23.89
C ASN A 124 11.84 -8.25 24.02
N ASP A 125 10.85 -9.15 24.12
CA ASP A 125 9.42 -8.86 24.24
C ASP A 125 8.79 -7.98 23.14
N ARG A 126 9.46 -7.85 21.99
CA ARG A 126 9.01 -7.02 20.86
C ARG A 126 9.29 -7.66 19.51
N VAL A 127 8.54 -7.24 18.50
CA VAL A 127 8.86 -7.53 17.10
C VAL A 127 10.08 -6.70 16.68
N LEU A 128 11.07 -7.37 16.12
CA LEU A 128 12.22 -6.76 15.44
C LEU A 128 12.07 -6.92 13.93
N PHE A 129 12.56 -5.94 13.18
CA PHE A 129 12.38 -5.82 11.73
C PHE A 129 13.60 -5.18 11.08
N TRP A 130 14.04 -5.76 9.96
CA TRP A 130 15.10 -5.21 9.11
C TRP A 130 14.69 -5.24 7.64
N ASN A 131 14.74 -4.09 6.99
CA ASN A 131 14.65 -3.98 5.53
C ASN A 131 16.02 -4.27 4.91
N LEU A 132 16.15 -5.31 4.08
CA LEU A 132 17.42 -5.69 3.45
C LEU A 132 17.77 -4.78 2.25
N GLY A 133 16.76 -4.10 1.72
CA GLY A 133 16.81 -3.18 0.60
C GLY A 133 16.04 -3.69 -0.62
N LEU A 134 16.20 -2.95 -1.72
CA LEU A 134 15.55 -3.23 -3.00
C LEU A 134 16.50 -3.97 -3.95
N THR A 135 16.22 -5.23 -4.25
CA THR A 135 16.91 -5.97 -5.31
C THR A 135 16.31 -5.61 -6.68
N ARG A 136 17.11 -5.10 -7.61
CA ARG A 136 16.66 -4.77 -8.97
C ARG A 136 16.39 -6.05 -9.79
N ILE A 137 15.19 -6.17 -10.36
CA ILE A 137 14.77 -7.31 -11.19
C ILE A 137 14.94 -6.98 -12.68
N PHE A 138 15.70 -7.79 -13.42
CA PHE A 138 15.83 -7.65 -14.87
C PHE A 138 14.95 -8.68 -15.58
N GLY A 139 14.03 -8.23 -16.44
CA GLY A 139 13.12 -9.10 -17.18
C GLY A 139 11.96 -9.65 -16.33
N SER A 140 11.65 -10.93 -16.52
CA SER A 140 10.68 -11.69 -15.73
C SER A 140 11.37 -12.40 -14.56
N ILE A 141 10.63 -12.59 -13.46
CA ILE A 141 11.02 -13.47 -12.35
C ILE A 141 10.13 -14.70 -12.36
N PRO A 142 10.64 -15.88 -12.79
CA PRO A 142 10.07 -17.16 -12.43
C PRO A 142 10.23 -17.44 -10.94
N ALA A 143 9.35 -18.27 -10.38
CA ALA A 143 9.39 -18.64 -8.96
C ALA A 143 10.76 -19.18 -8.50
N THR A 144 11.44 -19.99 -9.31
CA THR A 144 12.79 -20.51 -9.02
C THR A 144 13.82 -19.40 -8.88
N VAL A 145 13.80 -18.40 -9.77
CA VAL A 145 14.70 -17.24 -9.73
C VAL A 145 14.40 -16.34 -8.52
N CYS A 146 13.13 -16.27 -8.10
CA CYS A 146 12.77 -15.59 -6.85
C CYS A 146 13.43 -16.26 -5.63
N VAL A 147 13.35 -17.60 -5.54
CA VAL A 147 14.03 -18.37 -4.47
C VAL A 147 15.56 -18.20 -4.51
N GLU A 148 16.18 -18.21 -5.69
CA GLU A 148 17.63 -17.96 -5.84
C GLU A 148 18.04 -16.57 -5.35
N ILE A 149 17.24 -15.53 -5.64
CA ILE A 149 17.46 -14.17 -5.15
C ILE A 149 17.33 -14.10 -3.63
N LEU A 150 16.29 -14.73 -3.06
CA LEU A 150 16.10 -14.80 -1.61
C LEU A 150 17.28 -15.50 -0.93
N ARG A 151 17.68 -16.69 -1.39
CA ARG A 151 18.87 -17.41 -0.87
C ARG A 151 20.14 -16.56 -0.95
N LYS A 152 20.36 -15.84 -2.05
CA LYS A 152 21.52 -14.95 -2.19
C LYS A 152 21.49 -13.80 -1.17
N GLN A 153 20.38 -13.10 -1.04
CA GLN A 153 20.28 -11.92 -0.16
C GLN A 153 20.32 -12.29 1.33
N LEU A 154 19.83 -13.46 1.70
CA LEU A 154 19.93 -13.96 3.08
C LEU A 154 21.35 -14.43 3.40
N LYS A 155 22.01 -15.11 2.46
CA LYS A 155 23.40 -15.54 2.62
C LYS A 155 24.40 -14.37 2.75
N GLU A 156 24.09 -13.20 2.19
CA GLU A 156 24.85 -11.96 2.41
C GLU A 156 24.77 -11.44 3.87
N LEU A 157 23.89 -12.02 4.71
CA LEU A 157 23.66 -11.69 6.13
C LEU A 157 23.82 -12.91 7.06
N ASP A 158 24.47 -13.97 6.59
CA ASP A 158 24.57 -15.28 7.27
C ASP A 158 23.21 -15.91 7.65
N LEU A 159 22.15 -15.71 6.86
CA LEU A 159 20.89 -16.43 7.02
C LEU A 159 20.69 -17.48 5.92
N ASP A 160 20.21 -18.66 6.28
CA ASP A 160 19.80 -19.72 5.36
C ASP A 160 18.28 -19.75 5.20
N LEU A 161 17.81 -19.71 3.95
CA LEU A 161 16.38 -19.68 3.61
C LEU A 161 15.63 -20.95 4.04
N ASP A 162 16.32 -22.09 4.06
CA ASP A 162 15.72 -23.40 4.25
C ASP A 162 15.80 -23.87 5.72
N ILE A 163 16.61 -23.20 6.56
CA ILE A 163 16.87 -23.55 7.97
C ILE A 163 16.41 -22.44 8.93
N ASP A 164 16.77 -21.18 8.68
CA ASP A 164 16.59 -20.09 9.65
C ASP A 164 15.19 -19.43 9.52
N ILE A 165 14.52 -19.64 8.39
CA ILE A 165 13.22 -19.04 8.05
C ILE A 165 12.08 -20.03 8.31
N VAL A 166 11.21 -19.73 9.26
CA VAL A 166 10.04 -20.58 9.59
C VAL A 166 8.78 -20.22 8.80
N ALA A 167 8.66 -18.97 8.36
CA ALA A 167 7.51 -18.48 7.59
C ALA A 167 7.88 -17.36 6.62
N ILE A 168 7.13 -17.26 5.53
CA ILE A 168 7.22 -16.18 4.54
C ILE A 168 5.84 -15.54 4.36
N THR A 169 5.77 -14.24 4.09
CA THR A 169 4.55 -13.55 3.65
C THR A 169 4.76 -12.95 2.27
N THR A 170 3.84 -13.26 1.35
CA THR A 170 3.88 -12.81 -0.05
C THR A 170 2.52 -12.31 -0.52
N ASP A 171 2.46 -11.64 -1.66
CA ASP A 171 1.18 -11.47 -2.37
C ASP A 171 0.63 -12.81 -2.89
N ALA A 172 -0.61 -12.77 -3.40
CA ALA A 172 -1.31 -13.92 -3.98
C ALA A 172 -1.11 -14.05 -5.51
N ALA A 173 -0.08 -13.42 -6.09
CA ALA A 173 0.23 -13.61 -7.50
C ALA A 173 0.67 -15.05 -7.75
N SER A 174 0.31 -15.62 -8.91
CA SER A 174 0.59 -17.03 -9.23
C SER A 174 2.07 -17.41 -9.14
N VAL A 175 2.96 -16.47 -9.45
CA VAL A 175 4.41 -16.62 -9.26
C VAL A 175 4.77 -16.75 -7.78
N MET A 176 4.22 -15.91 -6.90
CA MET A 176 4.54 -15.91 -5.47
C MET A 176 3.92 -17.08 -4.71
N VAL A 177 2.70 -17.49 -5.08
CA VAL A 177 2.13 -18.78 -4.60
C VAL A 177 3.07 -19.93 -4.99
N LYS A 178 3.55 -19.97 -6.24
CA LYS A 178 4.54 -20.97 -6.65
C LYS A 178 5.87 -20.83 -5.91
N THR A 179 6.36 -19.62 -5.66
CA THR A 179 7.59 -19.38 -4.87
C THR A 179 7.47 -19.99 -3.48
N GLY A 180 6.35 -19.83 -2.78
CA GLY A 180 6.16 -20.44 -1.46
C GLY A 180 6.11 -21.97 -1.49
N THR A 181 5.57 -22.59 -2.54
CA THR A 181 5.66 -24.07 -2.70
C THR A 181 7.09 -24.60 -2.91
N LEU A 182 8.06 -23.73 -3.19
CA LEU A 182 9.47 -24.09 -3.39
C LEU A 182 10.36 -23.78 -2.17
N ILE A 183 9.82 -23.15 -1.13
CA ILE A 183 10.54 -22.79 0.10
C ILE A 183 9.99 -23.69 1.23
N PRO A 184 10.83 -24.34 2.05
CA PRO A 184 10.38 -25.24 3.12
C PRO A 184 9.86 -24.49 4.36
N ALA A 185 9.28 -23.30 4.18
CA ALA A 185 8.73 -22.43 5.21
C ALA A 185 7.21 -22.29 5.04
N PHE A 186 6.50 -21.92 6.12
CA PHE A 186 5.06 -21.67 6.04
C PHE A 186 4.76 -20.42 5.20
N GLN A 187 3.96 -20.54 4.15
CA GLN A 187 3.52 -19.39 3.36
C GLN A 187 2.23 -18.78 3.93
N GLN A 188 2.36 -17.57 4.47
CA GLN A 188 1.26 -16.64 4.70
C GLN A 188 0.99 -15.85 3.41
N LEU A 189 -0.28 -15.72 3.00
CA LEU A 189 -0.65 -14.79 1.93
C LEU A 189 -1.06 -13.43 2.52
N CYS A 190 -0.71 -12.35 1.81
CA CYS A 190 -0.82 -10.99 2.29
C CYS A 190 -2.29 -10.55 2.41
N TYR A 191 -2.76 -10.38 3.65
CA TYR A 191 -4.11 -9.90 3.95
C TYR A 191 -4.49 -8.62 3.17
N ALA A 192 -3.58 -7.65 3.05
CA ALA A 192 -3.88 -6.40 2.36
C ALA A 192 -4.17 -6.63 0.86
N HIS A 193 -3.45 -7.58 0.24
CA HIS A 193 -3.69 -7.99 -1.14
C HIS A 193 -4.98 -8.82 -1.26
N ASP A 194 -5.27 -9.71 -0.31
CA ASP A 194 -6.49 -10.52 -0.32
C ASP A 194 -7.74 -9.67 -0.13
N TRP A 195 -7.72 -8.70 0.79
CA TRP A 195 -8.82 -7.75 0.98
C TRP A 195 -8.98 -6.89 -0.29
N GLN A 196 -7.88 -6.36 -0.84
CA GLN A 196 -7.88 -5.64 -2.12
C GLN A 196 -8.57 -6.43 -3.24
N LEU A 197 -8.27 -7.73 -3.39
CA LEU A 197 -8.90 -8.59 -4.39
C LEU A 197 -10.36 -8.93 -4.07
N GLY A 198 -10.73 -9.07 -2.80
CA GLY A 198 -12.11 -9.30 -2.38
C GLY A 198 -13.01 -8.08 -2.61
N ILE A 199 -12.49 -6.88 -2.34
CA ILE A 199 -13.19 -5.60 -2.55
C ILE A 199 -13.31 -5.28 -4.04
N LEU A 200 -12.23 -5.47 -4.82
CA LEU A 200 -12.24 -5.18 -6.25
C LEU A 200 -13.23 -6.05 -7.01
N ASP A 201 -13.47 -7.30 -6.61
CA ASP A 201 -14.40 -8.20 -7.29
C ASP A 201 -15.88 -7.90 -6.96
N VAL A 202 -16.16 -7.20 -5.86
CA VAL A 202 -17.50 -6.70 -5.53
C VAL A 202 -17.76 -5.32 -6.13
N ILE A 203 -16.77 -4.42 -6.14
CA ILE A 203 -16.93 -3.10 -6.75
C ILE A 203 -16.91 -3.20 -8.29
N TYR A 204 -16.09 -4.10 -8.84
CA TYR A 204 -15.92 -4.27 -10.28
C TYR A 204 -16.11 -5.72 -10.77
N LYS A 205 -16.96 -5.88 -11.78
CA LYS A 205 -17.00 -7.09 -12.60
C LYS A 205 -15.85 -7.09 -13.61
N LYS A 206 -15.35 -8.28 -13.94
CA LYS A 206 -14.53 -8.50 -15.13
C LYS A 206 -15.44 -8.49 -16.35
N LYS A 207 -15.02 -7.88 -17.46
CA LYS A 207 -15.62 -8.20 -18.75
C LYS A 207 -15.32 -9.66 -19.10
N ASN A 208 -16.33 -10.39 -19.55
CA ASN A 208 -16.12 -11.68 -20.19
C ASN A 208 -15.69 -11.43 -21.64
N GLU A 209 -14.61 -12.07 -22.09
CA GLU A 209 -14.12 -11.95 -23.49
C GLU A 209 -15.12 -12.47 -24.55
N HIS A 210 -16.26 -13.04 -24.13
CA HIS A 210 -17.33 -13.56 -24.99
C HIS A 210 -18.47 -12.58 -25.28
N GLU A 211 -18.60 -11.45 -24.58
CA GLU A 211 -19.71 -10.49 -24.82
C GLU A 211 -19.48 -9.59 -26.06
N SER A 212 -18.30 -9.64 -26.66
CA SER A 212 -17.92 -8.89 -27.87
C SER A 212 -18.42 -9.48 -29.20
N ILE A 213 -19.11 -10.63 -29.19
CA ILE A 213 -19.53 -11.36 -30.40
C ILE A 213 -20.99 -11.08 -30.81
N GLN A 214 -21.84 -10.53 -29.93
CA GLN A 214 -23.27 -10.30 -30.22
C GLN A 214 -23.65 -8.88 -30.66
N GLN A 215 -22.87 -8.27 -31.56
CA GLN A 215 -23.34 -7.12 -32.32
C GLN A 215 -22.69 -7.08 -33.72
N GLY A 216 -23.38 -7.60 -34.76
CA GLY A 216 -23.01 -7.30 -36.15
C GLY A 216 -22.93 -8.46 -37.16
N GLN A 217 -23.76 -9.50 -37.08
CA GLN A 217 -24.05 -10.29 -38.30
C GLN A 217 -25.09 -9.58 -39.17
N ILE A 218 -24.63 -8.95 -40.26
CA ILE A 218 -25.40 -8.80 -41.50
C ILE A 218 -24.45 -9.12 -42.66
N ASP A 219 -24.56 -10.32 -43.20
CA ASP A 219 -23.90 -10.70 -44.45
C ASP A 219 -24.61 -10.06 -45.66
N VAL A 220 -23.89 -9.26 -46.45
CA VAL A 220 -24.20 -9.06 -47.88
C VAL A 220 -22.87 -9.00 -48.66
N PRO A 221 -22.56 -10.00 -49.49
CA PRO A 221 -21.34 -10.02 -50.30
C PRO A 221 -21.61 -9.49 -51.72
N LEU A 222 -20.91 -8.45 -52.19
CA LEU A 222 -20.58 -8.32 -53.62
C LEU A 222 -19.44 -7.34 -53.98
N GLU A 223 -18.52 -7.87 -54.80
CA GLU A 223 -17.79 -7.26 -55.92
C GLU A 223 -16.71 -6.17 -55.80
N LYS A 224 -15.77 -6.30 -56.75
CA LYS A 224 -14.55 -5.50 -56.97
C LYS A 224 -14.84 -4.40 -57.99
N SER A 225 -14.19 -3.25 -57.87
CA SER A 225 -13.76 -2.45 -59.04
C SER A 225 -12.55 -1.57 -58.70
N GLU A 226 -11.73 -1.29 -59.72
CA GLU A 226 -10.38 -0.72 -59.60
C GLU A 226 -10.31 0.78 -59.99
N ALA A 227 -9.42 1.55 -59.36
CA ALA A 227 -8.62 2.67 -59.93
C ALA A 227 -7.71 3.24 -58.80
N LYS A 228 -6.36 3.30 -58.90
CA LYS A 228 -5.51 4.21 -59.71
C LYS A 228 -5.82 5.69 -59.43
N THR A 229 -4.92 6.63 -59.08
CA THR A 229 -3.45 6.84 -59.25
C THR A 229 -2.91 7.74 -58.08
N ASN A 230 -1.63 8.13 -57.86
CA ASN A 230 -0.24 7.69 -58.19
C ASN A 230 0.78 8.51 -57.32
N ASN A 231 2.04 8.02 -57.21
CA ASN A 231 3.32 8.78 -56.98
C ASN A 231 3.49 9.59 -55.65
N ASP A 232 4.68 9.78 -55.07
CA ASP A 232 6.06 9.25 -55.29
C ASP A 232 6.88 9.46 -53.99
N GLY A 233 8.04 8.81 -53.81
CA GLY A 233 9.03 9.31 -52.82
C GLY A 233 10.00 8.36 -52.08
N ASP A 234 10.55 7.33 -52.74
CA ASP A 234 11.94 6.85 -52.58
C ASP A 234 12.55 6.63 -51.15
N ARG A 235 12.77 5.37 -50.74
CA ARG A 235 14.09 4.67 -50.88
C ARG A 235 14.12 3.26 -50.28
N LEU A 236 14.79 2.32 -50.97
CA LEU A 236 14.99 0.92 -50.57
C LEU A 236 16.27 0.69 -49.75
N ASN A 237 16.28 -0.35 -48.91
CA ASN A 237 17.24 -1.46 -49.05
C ASN A 237 16.84 -2.69 -48.20
N ILE A 238 17.16 -3.88 -48.72
CA ILE A 238 16.82 -5.20 -48.20
C ILE A 238 18.07 -5.84 -47.57
N THR A 239 17.93 -6.60 -46.48
CA THR A 239 18.59 -7.93 -46.29
C THR A 239 18.03 -8.67 -45.07
N ASP A 240 17.45 -9.83 -45.35
CA ASP A 240 17.56 -11.13 -44.68
C ASP A 240 17.60 -11.27 -43.14
N ASP A 241 16.59 -12.02 -42.67
CA ASP A 241 16.74 -13.26 -41.90
C ASP A 241 17.51 -13.21 -40.56
N ASP A 242 16.80 -13.00 -39.45
CA ASP A 242 16.73 -14.02 -38.38
C ASP A 242 15.71 -13.73 -37.25
N ARG A 243 15.12 -14.82 -36.74
CA ARG A 243 14.68 -15.06 -35.34
C ARG A 243 13.54 -14.28 -34.63
N CYS A 244 12.83 -15.13 -33.87
CA CYS A 244 12.16 -14.88 -32.58
C CYS A 244 10.75 -14.28 -32.59
N ILE A 245 9.76 -15.18 -32.50
CA ILE A 245 8.44 -14.86 -31.94
C ILE A 245 8.65 -14.52 -30.46
N VAL A 246 8.67 -13.23 -30.13
CA VAL A 246 8.60 -12.76 -28.75
C VAL A 246 7.14 -12.78 -28.33
N GLU A 247 6.72 -13.84 -27.64
CA GLU A 247 5.49 -13.80 -26.85
C GLU A 247 5.66 -12.78 -25.73
N VAL A 248 5.26 -11.54 -26.01
CA VAL A 248 5.15 -10.49 -25.01
C VAL A 248 4.01 -10.88 -24.07
N SER A 249 4.36 -11.61 -23.01
CA SER A 249 3.53 -11.78 -21.81
C SER A 249 3.47 -10.47 -21.03
N SER A 250 2.98 -9.41 -21.68
CA SER A 250 2.33 -8.32 -20.97
C SER A 250 1.12 -8.92 -20.28
N SER A 251 1.14 -8.97 -18.95
CA SER A 251 -0.03 -9.26 -18.13
C SER A 251 -1.19 -8.42 -18.63
N SER A 252 -2.19 -9.06 -19.25
CA SER A 252 -3.27 -8.37 -19.93
C SER A 252 -3.98 -7.45 -18.96
N GLU A 253 -4.19 -6.19 -19.37
CA GLU A 253 -4.97 -5.24 -18.60
C GLU A 253 -6.44 -5.68 -18.62
N ILE A 254 -6.82 -6.57 -17.68
CA ILE A 254 -8.19 -7.07 -17.55
C ILE A 254 -9.11 -5.86 -17.35
N GLU A 255 -9.90 -5.55 -18.37
CA GLU A 255 -10.86 -4.45 -18.29
C GLU A 255 -11.91 -4.75 -17.21
N ARG A 256 -11.86 -3.93 -16.16
CA ARG A 256 -12.81 -3.94 -15.04
C ARG A 256 -13.89 -2.88 -15.25
N GLU A 257 -15.15 -3.24 -15.01
CA GLU A 257 -16.31 -2.34 -15.06
C GLU A 257 -17.09 -2.41 -13.75
N LEU A 258 -17.76 -1.31 -13.36
CA LEU A 258 -18.47 -1.25 -12.09
C LEU A 258 -19.75 -2.10 -12.13
N ILE A 259 -20.20 -2.55 -10.95
CA ILE A 259 -21.57 -3.08 -10.80
C ILE A 259 -22.60 -1.97 -11.06
N TYR A 260 -23.71 -2.38 -11.70
CA TYR A 260 -24.74 -1.53 -12.30
C TYR A 260 -25.25 -0.43 -11.36
N ASP A 261 -25.58 -0.79 -10.11
CA ASP A 261 -26.23 0.06 -9.10
C ASP A 261 -25.56 1.43 -8.86
N PHE A 262 -24.23 1.49 -8.95
CA PHE A 262 -23.46 2.74 -8.77
C PHE A 262 -22.71 3.18 -10.02
N ASN A 263 -22.77 2.41 -11.12
CA ASN A 263 -21.96 2.64 -12.32
C ASN A 263 -22.18 4.06 -12.89
N ASP A 264 -23.43 4.44 -13.09
CA ASP A 264 -23.78 5.72 -13.71
C ASP A 264 -23.38 6.92 -12.84
N ILE A 265 -23.66 6.87 -11.54
CA ILE A 265 -23.36 7.96 -10.59
C ILE A 265 -21.84 8.12 -10.44
N ILE A 266 -21.08 7.02 -10.31
CA ILE A 266 -19.62 7.09 -10.27
C ILE A 266 -19.05 7.58 -11.61
N ASN A 267 -19.61 7.16 -12.75
CA ASN A 267 -19.18 7.65 -14.06
C ASN A 267 -19.44 9.15 -14.23
N LYS A 268 -20.52 9.68 -13.64
CA LYS A 268 -20.84 11.10 -13.55
C LYS A 268 -19.80 11.87 -12.72
N VAL A 269 -19.42 11.35 -11.55
CA VAL A 269 -18.31 11.90 -10.75
C VAL A 269 -17.00 11.87 -11.53
N ARG A 270 -16.65 10.75 -12.17
CA ARG A 270 -15.46 10.63 -13.04
C ARG A 270 -15.47 11.66 -14.18
N LYS A 271 -16.64 12.00 -14.76
CA LYS A 271 -16.77 13.05 -15.80
C LYS A 271 -16.46 14.43 -15.22
N ILE A 272 -17.00 14.78 -14.05
CA ILE A 272 -16.70 16.05 -13.36
C ILE A 272 -15.20 16.16 -12.99
N VAL A 273 -14.61 15.11 -12.43
CA VAL A 273 -13.17 15.09 -12.11
C VAL A 273 -12.33 15.30 -13.38
N ARG A 274 -12.68 14.66 -14.50
CA ARG A 274 -12.03 14.87 -15.80
C ARG A 274 -12.22 16.29 -16.34
N LEU A 275 -13.41 16.89 -16.19
CA LEU A 275 -13.70 18.26 -16.60
C LEU A 275 -12.78 19.28 -15.92
N PHE A 276 -12.56 19.15 -14.61
CA PHE A 276 -11.68 20.05 -13.85
C PHE A 276 -10.20 19.70 -14.06
N LYS A 277 -9.77 18.45 -13.84
CA LYS A 277 -8.35 18.07 -14.02
C LYS A 277 -7.87 18.09 -15.48
N GLY A 278 -8.76 18.26 -16.46
CA GLY A 278 -8.44 18.44 -17.88
C GLY A 278 -8.38 19.90 -18.34
N SER A 279 -8.70 20.87 -17.48
CA SER A 279 -8.73 22.29 -17.85
C SER A 279 -8.19 23.16 -16.70
N PRO A 280 -6.96 23.69 -16.82
CA PRO A 280 -6.35 24.55 -15.79
C PRO A 280 -7.28 25.70 -15.37
N THR A 281 -7.86 26.41 -16.33
CA THR A 281 -8.78 27.54 -16.09
C THR A 281 -10.02 27.13 -15.26
N LYS A 282 -10.66 26.00 -15.58
CA LYS A 282 -11.81 25.51 -14.81
C LYS A 282 -11.40 25.06 -13.41
N ASN A 283 -10.23 24.44 -13.29
CA ASN A 283 -9.69 24.04 -11.99
C ASN A 283 -9.33 25.26 -11.13
N ASP A 284 -8.72 26.30 -11.68
CA ASP A 284 -8.37 27.51 -10.93
C ASP A 284 -9.64 28.22 -10.39
N MET A 285 -10.70 28.31 -11.20
CA MET A 285 -12.01 28.80 -10.73
C MET A 285 -12.58 27.94 -9.58
N LEU A 286 -12.51 26.61 -9.68
CA LEU A 286 -12.90 25.72 -8.58
C LEU A 286 -12.03 25.99 -7.34
N GLN A 287 -10.71 26.12 -7.50
CA GLN A 287 -9.80 26.38 -6.39
C GLN A 287 -10.00 27.75 -5.73
N GLU A 288 -10.60 28.74 -6.40
CA GLU A 288 -11.03 29.97 -5.73
C GLU A 288 -12.17 29.71 -4.74
N TYR A 289 -13.20 28.96 -5.13
CA TYR A 289 -14.29 28.58 -4.23
C TYR A 289 -13.78 27.72 -3.08
N VAL A 290 -12.94 26.72 -3.38
CA VAL A 290 -12.34 25.83 -2.37
C VAL A 290 -11.48 26.61 -1.37
N LYS A 291 -10.67 27.57 -1.82
CA LYS A 291 -9.90 28.46 -0.91
C LYS A 291 -10.81 29.34 -0.05
N LYS A 292 -11.91 29.88 -0.61
CA LYS A 292 -12.87 30.70 0.14
C LYS A 292 -13.59 29.90 1.22
N GLU A 293 -13.89 28.62 0.97
CA GLU A 293 -14.66 27.76 1.87
C GLU A 293 -13.78 27.02 2.90
N PHE A 294 -12.57 26.56 2.50
CA PHE A 294 -11.69 25.72 3.32
C PHE A 294 -10.33 26.35 3.70
N GLY A 295 -10.06 27.60 3.28
CA GLY A 295 -8.80 28.32 3.57
C GLY A 295 -7.55 27.80 2.84
N ARG A 296 -7.64 26.67 2.13
CA ARG A 296 -6.54 26.04 1.37
C ARG A 296 -7.02 25.47 0.05
N LYS A 297 -6.10 25.17 -0.87
CA LYS A 297 -6.42 24.36 -2.06
C LYS A 297 -6.73 22.92 -1.63
N ILE A 298 -7.68 22.30 -2.32
CA ILE A 298 -8.00 20.86 -2.23
C ILE A 298 -8.26 20.41 -3.67
N GLU A 299 -7.42 19.55 -4.22
CA GLU A 299 -7.61 19.02 -5.57
C GLU A 299 -8.63 17.89 -5.58
N LEU A 300 -9.32 17.70 -6.71
CA LEU A 300 -10.11 16.50 -6.96
C LEU A 300 -9.19 15.31 -7.28
N ASP A 301 -9.49 14.13 -6.75
CA ASP A 301 -8.72 12.90 -7.00
C ASP A 301 -9.23 12.13 -8.22
N ARG A 302 -8.33 11.42 -8.91
CA ARG A 302 -8.70 10.51 -10.02
C ARG A 302 -8.82 9.08 -9.50
N ASP A 303 -9.95 8.45 -9.79
CA ASP A 303 -10.12 7.01 -9.64
C ASP A 303 -9.24 6.22 -10.64
N CYS A 304 -8.66 5.14 -10.14
CA CYS A 304 -7.84 4.16 -10.82
C CYS A 304 -8.51 2.78 -10.61
N LYS A 305 -9.11 2.23 -11.66
CA LYS A 305 -9.95 1.00 -11.60
C LYS A 305 -9.27 -0.24 -11.00
N THR A 306 -7.93 -0.30 -11.00
CA THR A 306 -7.15 -1.39 -10.40
C THR A 306 -6.92 -1.20 -8.89
N ARG A 307 -7.32 -0.06 -8.31
CA ARG A 307 -7.19 0.27 -6.88
C ARG A 307 -8.43 0.95 -6.31
N TRP A 308 -9.32 0.17 -5.69
CA TRP A 308 -10.57 0.67 -5.10
C TRP A 308 -10.39 1.84 -4.10
N SER A 309 -9.25 1.95 -3.41
CA SER A 309 -8.96 3.05 -2.48
C SER A 309 -8.91 4.43 -3.17
N SER A 310 -8.60 4.46 -4.47
CA SER A 310 -8.66 5.67 -5.28
C SER A 310 -10.10 6.07 -5.64
N LEU A 311 -11.01 5.09 -5.84
CA LEU A 311 -12.45 5.35 -5.92
C LEU A 311 -12.95 5.94 -4.60
N ALA A 312 -12.64 5.32 -3.46
CA ALA A 312 -13.06 5.82 -2.15
C ALA A 312 -12.61 7.27 -1.91
N THR A 313 -11.35 7.59 -2.23
CA THR A 313 -10.80 8.95 -2.09
C THR A 313 -11.42 9.93 -3.10
N MET A 314 -11.70 9.52 -4.34
CA MET A 314 -12.41 10.35 -5.31
C MET A 314 -13.83 10.71 -4.83
N ILE A 315 -14.55 9.77 -4.22
CA ILE A 315 -15.91 9.99 -3.70
C ILE A 315 -15.87 10.91 -2.47
N GLU A 316 -14.99 10.64 -1.50
CA GLU A 316 -14.78 11.48 -0.31
C GLU A 316 -14.46 12.93 -0.68
N THR A 317 -13.49 13.14 -1.58
CA THR A 317 -13.10 14.48 -2.03
C THR A 317 -14.20 15.15 -2.86
N PHE A 318 -14.97 14.40 -3.68
CA PHE A 318 -16.11 14.95 -4.42
C PHE A 318 -17.23 15.41 -3.48
N ASN A 319 -17.64 14.57 -2.52
CA ASN A 319 -18.67 14.89 -1.54
C ASN A 319 -18.29 16.11 -0.70
N LYS A 320 -17.03 16.17 -0.25
CA LYS A 320 -16.49 17.33 0.46
C LYS A 320 -16.55 18.63 -0.34
N LEU A 321 -16.33 18.57 -1.65
CA LEU A 321 -16.29 19.75 -2.52
C LEU A 321 -17.62 20.03 -3.24
N LYS A 322 -18.71 19.29 -2.95
CA LYS A 322 -19.97 19.34 -3.72
C LYS A 322 -20.54 20.75 -3.90
N LEU A 323 -20.47 21.60 -2.88
CA LEU A 323 -20.95 22.99 -2.94
C LEU A 323 -20.04 23.89 -3.80
N CYS A 324 -18.72 23.76 -3.66
CA CYS A 324 -17.75 24.46 -4.51
C CYS A 324 -17.88 24.05 -5.99
N ILE A 325 -18.06 22.76 -6.26
CA ILE A 325 -18.32 22.20 -7.59
C ILE A 325 -19.60 22.80 -8.17
N ALA A 326 -20.71 22.78 -7.43
CA ALA A 326 -21.99 23.31 -7.88
C ALA A 326 -21.91 24.81 -8.24
N LYS A 327 -21.30 25.64 -7.38
CA LYS A 327 -21.05 27.08 -7.64
C LYS A 327 -20.24 27.27 -8.93
N THR A 328 -19.13 26.54 -9.08
CA THR A 328 -18.25 26.64 -10.25
C THR A 328 -18.95 26.21 -11.55
N LEU A 329 -19.82 25.18 -11.51
CA LEU A 329 -20.61 24.74 -12.67
C LEU A 329 -21.69 25.76 -13.07
N ILE A 330 -22.22 26.53 -12.13
CA ILE A 330 -23.15 27.64 -12.41
C ILE A 330 -22.42 28.77 -13.15
N ASP A 331 -21.27 29.22 -12.64
CA ASP A 331 -20.48 30.30 -13.25
C ASP A 331 -19.98 29.93 -14.66
N LEU A 332 -19.56 28.68 -14.85
CA LEU A 332 -19.19 28.14 -16.15
C LEU A 332 -20.38 27.95 -17.12
N SER A 333 -21.61 28.27 -16.71
CA SER A 333 -22.86 28.01 -17.45
C SER A 333 -23.09 26.53 -17.81
N LEU A 334 -22.39 25.61 -17.13
CA LEU A 334 -22.48 24.16 -17.32
C LEU A 334 -23.58 23.50 -16.48
N SER A 335 -24.21 24.23 -15.56
CA SER A 335 -25.33 23.78 -14.71
C SER A 335 -26.56 23.28 -15.48
N ARG A 336 -26.70 23.66 -16.76
CA ARG A 336 -27.74 23.16 -17.68
C ARG A 336 -27.39 21.81 -18.33
N ASN A 337 -26.14 21.38 -18.28
CA ASN A 337 -25.75 20.07 -18.80
C ASN A 337 -26.19 18.97 -17.81
N ILE A 338 -27.07 18.09 -18.26
CA ILE A 338 -27.64 17.02 -17.44
C ILE A 338 -26.57 16.04 -16.93
N GLU A 339 -25.47 15.86 -17.67
CA GLU A 339 -24.33 15.05 -17.23
C GLU A 339 -23.54 15.66 -16.07
N CYS A 340 -23.69 16.97 -15.82
CA CYS A 340 -23.00 17.68 -14.76
C CYS A 340 -23.88 17.97 -13.53
N ARG A 341 -25.20 17.71 -13.62
CA ARG A 341 -26.18 18.05 -12.58
C ARG A 341 -26.54 16.82 -11.75
N PHE A 342 -26.23 16.83 -10.47
CA PHE A 342 -26.65 15.81 -9.51
C PHE A 342 -27.99 16.18 -8.88
N SER A 343 -28.82 15.17 -8.62
CA SER A 343 -30.03 15.24 -7.81
C SER A 343 -29.74 14.92 -6.34
N GLU A 344 -30.65 15.29 -5.43
CA GLU A 344 -30.52 14.94 -4.01
C GLU A 344 -30.40 13.42 -3.80
N HIS A 345 -31.14 12.61 -4.57
CA HIS A 345 -31.03 11.15 -4.53
C HIS A 345 -29.63 10.66 -4.92
N GLU A 346 -29.01 11.25 -5.96
CA GLU A 346 -27.64 10.91 -6.35
C GLU A 346 -26.61 11.33 -5.29
N PHE A 347 -26.82 12.47 -4.62
CA PHE A 347 -25.97 12.87 -3.49
C PHE A 347 -26.13 11.93 -2.29
N CYS A 348 -27.35 11.55 -1.91
CA CYS A 348 -27.59 10.55 -0.87
C CYS A 348 -26.95 9.18 -1.21
N ALA A 349 -26.99 8.78 -2.48
CA ALA A 349 -26.32 7.56 -2.95
C ALA A 349 -24.79 7.65 -2.85
N LEU A 350 -24.19 8.81 -3.16
CA LEU A 350 -22.76 9.06 -3.00
C LEU A 350 -22.32 9.12 -1.54
N GLU A 351 -23.14 9.69 -0.65
CA GLU A 351 -22.90 9.69 0.80
C GLU A 351 -23.01 8.29 1.38
N ASN A 352 -23.98 7.48 0.94
CA ASN A 352 -24.05 6.07 1.32
C ASN A 352 -22.83 5.29 0.83
N LEU A 353 -22.40 5.49 -0.42
CA LEU A 353 -21.19 4.86 -0.96
C LEU A 353 -19.93 5.25 -0.16
N GLU A 354 -19.79 6.51 0.25
CA GLU A 354 -18.72 6.95 1.15
C GLU A 354 -18.79 6.21 2.49
N ASN A 355 -19.97 6.12 3.10
CA ASN A 355 -20.18 5.42 4.37
C ASN A 355 -19.86 3.92 4.29
N ILE A 356 -20.05 3.28 3.12
CA ILE A 356 -19.68 1.87 2.87
C ILE A 356 -18.16 1.73 2.71
N LEU A 357 -17.51 2.61 1.95
CA LEU A 357 -16.07 2.49 1.64
C LEU A 357 -15.17 2.98 2.79
N LYS A 358 -15.66 3.88 3.65
CA LYS A 358 -14.92 4.45 4.78
C LYS A 358 -14.42 3.42 5.82
N PRO A 359 -15.24 2.49 6.36
CA PRO A 359 -14.73 1.46 7.27
C PRO A 359 -13.70 0.55 6.59
N VAL A 360 -13.83 0.30 5.29
CA VAL A 360 -12.88 -0.49 4.49
C VAL A 360 -11.54 0.24 4.33
N LYS A 361 -11.57 1.56 4.08
CA LYS A 361 -10.38 2.43 4.01
C LYS A 361 -9.64 2.45 5.35
N LEU A 362 -10.33 2.71 6.44
CA LEU A 362 -9.75 2.70 7.79
C LEU A 362 -9.17 1.33 8.17
N ALA A 363 -9.85 0.24 7.82
CA ALA A 363 -9.38 -1.11 8.07
C ALA A 363 -8.07 -1.45 7.34
N VAL A 364 -7.95 -1.08 6.06
CA VAL A 364 -6.71 -1.27 5.30
C VAL A 364 -5.60 -0.32 5.79
N GLU A 365 -5.92 0.91 6.18
CA GLU A 365 -4.95 1.83 6.79
C GLU A 365 -4.39 1.27 8.11
N VAL A 366 -5.23 0.66 8.96
CA VAL A 366 -4.79 -0.03 10.19
C VAL A 366 -3.92 -1.25 9.87
N LEU A 367 -4.34 -2.09 8.91
CA LEU A 367 -3.60 -3.29 8.50
C LEU A 367 -2.22 -2.98 7.91
N CYS A 368 -2.07 -1.83 7.25
CA CYS A 368 -0.80 -1.38 6.66
C CYS A 368 0.12 -0.62 7.63
N ARG A 369 -0.22 -0.53 8.93
CA ARG A 369 0.69 0.00 9.95
C ARG A 369 1.87 -0.96 10.18
N GLN A 370 3.03 -0.41 10.52
CA GLN A 370 4.24 -1.21 10.80
C GLN A 370 4.10 -2.11 12.03
N ASP A 371 3.24 -1.74 12.99
CA ASP A 371 2.96 -2.52 14.20
C ASP A 371 1.75 -3.47 14.08
N ALA A 372 1.11 -3.54 12.91
CA ALA A 372 0.00 -4.45 12.67
C ALA A 372 0.49 -5.92 12.57
N ASN A 373 -0.02 -6.76 13.46
CA ASN A 373 0.22 -8.21 13.47
C ASN A 373 -1.04 -8.98 13.06
N LEU A 374 -0.96 -10.32 13.00
CA LEU A 374 -2.07 -11.18 12.58
C LEU A 374 -3.31 -11.08 13.50
N ILE A 375 -3.15 -10.74 14.79
CA ILE A 375 -4.25 -10.54 15.74
C ILE A 375 -4.96 -9.22 15.42
N ILE A 376 -4.20 -8.14 15.22
CA ILE A 376 -4.72 -6.83 14.79
C ILE A 376 -5.45 -6.98 13.45
N ALA A 377 -4.92 -7.78 12.52
CA ALA A 377 -5.55 -8.04 11.22
C ALA A 377 -6.92 -8.73 11.37
N GLU A 378 -7.05 -9.81 12.15
CA GLU A 378 -8.32 -10.50 12.38
C GLU A 378 -9.33 -9.63 13.16
N ALA A 379 -8.87 -8.87 14.16
CA ALA A 379 -9.72 -7.93 14.90
C ALA A 379 -10.25 -6.81 13.98
N THR A 380 -9.38 -6.26 13.13
CA THR A 380 -9.72 -5.23 12.13
C THR A 380 -10.67 -5.76 11.06
N LEU A 381 -10.49 -7.00 10.61
CA LEU A 381 -11.41 -7.68 9.69
C LEU A 381 -12.81 -7.86 10.31
N LYS A 382 -12.89 -8.34 11.56
CA LYS A 382 -14.15 -8.46 12.30
C LYS A 382 -14.85 -7.11 12.46
N PHE A 383 -14.11 -6.05 12.82
CA PHE A 383 -14.64 -4.68 12.92
C PHE A 383 -15.17 -4.17 11.58
N MET A 384 -14.39 -4.32 10.50
CA MET A 384 -14.78 -3.92 9.14
C MET A 384 -16.07 -4.62 8.68
N ILE A 385 -16.15 -5.95 8.87
CA ILE A 385 -17.33 -6.74 8.53
C ILE A 385 -18.56 -6.24 9.32
N LYS A 386 -18.43 -6.05 10.64
CA LYS A 386 -19.52 -5.53 11.48
C LYS A 386 -20.02 -4.16 10.97
N LYS A 387 -19.11 -3.23 10.65
CA LYS A 387 -19.46 -1.91 10.12
C LYS A 387 -20.11 -1.93 8.74
N LEU A 388 -19.82 -2.92 7.91
CA LEU A 388 -20.51 -3.14 6.65
C LEU A 388 -21.92 -3.71 6.89
N GLU A 389 -22.09 -4.63 7.83
CA GLU A 389 -23.42 -5.19 8.17
C GLU A 389 -24.34 -4.15 8.82
N ASP A 390 -23.80 -3.29 9.69
CA ASP A 390 -24.49 -2.14 10.31
C ASP A 390 -25.02 -1.12 9.27
N ASN A 391 -24.51 -1.11 8.03
CA ASN A 391 -24.96 -0.21 6.96
C ASN A 391 -26.23 -0.72 6.24
N HIS A 392 -26.56 -2.01 6.34
CA HIS A 392 -27.75 -2.66 5.78
C HIS A 392 -27.97 -2.54 4.25
N SER A 393 -27.03 -1.98 3.48
CA SER A 393 -27.14 -1.96 2.01
C SER A 393 -26.73 -3.30 1.37
N ALA A 394 -27.23 -3.55 0.15
CA ALA A 394 -26.86 -4.73 -0.64
C ALA A 394 -25.35 -4.77 -0.91
N LEU A 395 -24.76 -3.65 -1.36
CA LEU A 395 -23.31 -3.56 -1.62
C LEU A 395 -22.47 -3.82 -0.36
N ALA A 396 -22.86 -3.29 0.80
CA ALA A 396 -22.13 -3.56 2.04
C ALA A 396 -22.25 -5.03 2.46
N SER A 397 -23.41 -5.64 2.26
CA SER A 397 -23.64 -7.08 2.51
C SER A 397 -22.78 -7.96 1.58
N GLU A 398 -22.68 -7.62 0.29
CA GLU A 398 -21.80 -8.31 -0.65
C GLU A 398 -20.31 -8.16 -0.30
N LEU A 399 -19.87 -6.95 0.09
CA LEU A 399 -18.52 -6.70 0.58
C LEU A 399 -18.23 -7.54 1.84
N ALA A 400 -19.13 -7.56 2.82
CA ALA A 400 -19.00 -8.36 4.03
C ALA A 400 -18.90 -9.87 3.72
N LEU A 401 -19.71 -10.38 2.77
CA LEU A 401 -19.66 -11.77 2.33
C LEU A 401 -18.37 -12.13 1.59
N SER A 402 -17.86 -11.23 0.75
CA SER A 402 -16.57 -11.38 0.06
C SER A 402 -15.41 -11.42 1.06
N LEU A 403 -15.37 -10.48 2.00
CA LEU A 403 -14.34 -10.38 3.04
C LEU A 403 -14.39 -11.53 4.07
N ARG A 404 -15.56 -12.12 4.31
CA ARG A 404 -15.73 -13.35 5.10
C ARG A 404 -15.18 -14.62 4.44
N ARG A 405 -14.96 -14.59 3.13
CA ARG A 405 -14.37 -15.66 2.35
C ARG A 405 -13.00 -15.21 1.83
N PRO A 406 -11.96 -15.07 2.68
CA PRO A 406 -10.59 -14.98 2.20
C PRO A 406 -10.37 -16.07 1.15
N LYS A 407 -9.99 -15.67 -0.06
CA LYS A 407 -9.82 -16.59 -1.20
C LYS A 407 -8.72 -17.63 -0.92
N ASN A 408 -7.84 -17.31 0.04
CA ASN A 408 -6.73 -18.08 0.51
C ASN A 408 -6.98 -18.50 1.97
N LEU A 409 -6.68 -19.76 2.31
CA LEU A 409 -7.49 -20.57 3.24
C LEU A 409 -7.12 -20.47 4.73
N LEU A 410 -7.00 -19.25 5.23
CA LEU A 410 -6.14 -18.97 6.38
C LEU A 410 -6.52 -19.61 7.74
N ARG A 411 -7.82 -19.75 8.06
CA ARG A 411 -8.24 -20.22 9.40
C ARG A 411 -7.88 -21.68 9.70
N LYS A 412 -7.60 -22.48 8.68
CA LYS A 412 -7.10 -23.85 8.85
C LYS A 412 -5.57 -23.86 8.97
N GLU A 413 -4.92 -23.07 8.13
CA GLU A 413 -3.46 -23.01 8.00
C GLU A 413 -2.75 -22.41 9.22
N ILE A 414 -3.32 -21.39 9.88
CA ILE A 414 -2.73 -20.86 11.14
C ILE A 414 -2.78 -21.90 12.27
N LYS A 415 -3.88 -22.68 12.38
CA LYS A 415 -3.95 -23.77 13.36
C LYS A 415 -2.90 -24.84 13.04
N ASP A 416 -2.80 -25.26 11.79
CA ASP A 416 -1.81 -26.25 11.33
C ASP A 416 -0.35 -25.75 11.44
N PHE A 417 -0.13 -24.43 11.42
CA PHE A 417 1.18 -23.80 11.65
C PHE A 417 1.53 -23.75 13.14
N VAL A 418 0.61 -23.29 14.01
CA VAL A 418 0.81 -23.28 15.47
C VAL A 418 1.04 -24.71 15.99
N ILE A 419 0.26 -25.68 15.50
CA ILE A 419 0.46 -27.10 15.81
C ILE A 419 1.84 -27.58 15.34
N ARG A 420 2.30 -27.21 14.14
CA ARG A 420 3.65 -27.56 13.66
C ARG A 420 4.77 -26.92 14.48
N MET A 421 4.63 -25.65 14.86
CA MET A 421 5.58 -24.96 15.74
C MET A 421 5.64 -25.66 17.12
N GLN A 422 4.48 -26.01 17.68
CA GLN A 422 4.39 -26.75 18.95
C GLN A 422 4.98 -28.17 18.85
N PHE A 423 4.77 -28.90 17.74
CA PHE A 423 5.37 -30.22 17.52
C PHE A 423 6.90 -30.17 17.32
N SER A 424 7.42 -29.14 16.65
CA SER A 424 8.87 -28.93 16.54
C SER A 424 9.50 -28.61 17.90
N LEU A 425 8.78 -27.91 18.79
CA LEU A 425 9.21 -27.63 20.16
C LEU A 425 9.05 -28.84 21.10
N SER A 426 8.07 -29.73 20.89
CA SER A 426 7.93 -30.95 21.71
C SER A 426 8.99 -31.99 21.37
N ASN A 427 9.52 -32.01 20.14
CA ASN A 427 10.59 -32.93 19.74
C ASN A 427 11.98 -32.53 20.25
N SER A 428 12.14 -31.40 20.95
CA SER A 428 13.39 -31.01 21.64
C SER A 428 13.36 -31.23 23.16
N TYR A 429 12.21 -31.63 23.74
CA TYR A 429 12.06 -31.94 25.16
C TYR A 429 11.58 -33.38 25.35
N ASP A 430 12.54 -34.29 25.50
CA ASP A 430 12.26 -35.71 25.67
C ASP A 430 12.05 -36.07 27.16
N ASN A 431 10.92 -36.74 27.45
CA ASN A 431 10.59 -37.48 28.69
C ASN A 431 10.46 -36.73 30.04
N ASN A 432 9.32 -36.06 30.26
CA ASN A 432 8.32 -36.39 31.30
C ASN A 432 7.16 -35.35 31.31
N ASP A 433 6.07 -35.66 32.01
CA ASP A 433 4.91 -34.76 32.28
C ASP A 433 3.86 -34.61 31.15
N ASN A 434 3.39 -35.76 30.63
CA ASN A 434 2.32 -35.85 29.63
C ASN A 434 0.86 -35.68 30.14
N GLU A 435 0.61 -35.41 31.43
CA GLU A 435 -0.76 -35.36 31.98
C GLU A 435 -1.40 -33.97 32.05
N GLU A 436 -0.65 -32.87 32.27
CA GLU A 436 -1.24 -31.52 32.32
C GLU A 436 -1.61 -30.97 30.92
N VAL A 437 -0.80 -31.26 29.91
CA VAL A 437 -0.97 -30.70 28.55
C VAL A 437 -2.29 -31.17 27.90
N VAL A 438 -2.73 -32.39 28.19
CA VAL A 438 -3.97 -32.97 27.62
C VAL A 438 -5.22 -32.26 28.15
N GLN A 439 -5.21 -31.75 29.38
CA GLN A 439 -6.36 -31.04 29.94
C GLN A 439 -6.58 -29.66 29.30
N ALA A 440 -5.51 -28.93 28.97
CA ALA A 440 -5.61 -27.63 28.30
C ALA A 440 -6.30 -27.72 26.92
N VAL A 441 -6.10 -28.83 26.20
CA VAL A 441 -6.71 -29.07 24.87
C VAL A 441 -8.22 -29.30 24.96
N GLN A 442 -8.74 -29.87 26.05
CA GLN A 442 -10.18 -30.11 26.19
C GLN A 442 -10.98 -28.85 26.55
N VAL A 443 -10.40 -27.92 27.33
CA VAL A 443 -11.10 -26.69 27.76
C VAL A 443 -11.41 -25.74 26.59
N THR A 444 -10.58 -25.72 25.54
CA THR A 444 -10.77 -24.82 24.39
C THR A 444 -11.88 -25.23 23.40
N ASN A 445 -12.44 -26.45 23.53
CA ASN A 445 -13.44 -26.96 22.58
C ASN A 445 -14.91 -26.68 22.98
N ASN A 446 -15.20 -26.25 24.21
CA ASN A 446 -16.56 -26.34 24.77
C ASN A 446 -17.26 -25.02 25.13
N ASN A 447 -16.61 -23.85 25.05
CA ASN A 447 -17.21 -22.57 25.48
C ASN A 447 -17.32 -21.55 24.32
N GLU A 448 -18.50 -21.50 23.67
CA GLU A 448 -18.94 -20.35 22.87
C GLU A 448 -19.56 -19.25 23.76
N GLU A 449 -18.87 -18.85 24.84
CA GLU A 449 -19.23 -17.66 25.62
C GLU A 449 -18.15 -16.59 25.45
N VAL A 450 -18.58 -15.36 25.16
CA VAL A 450 -17.69 -14.21 24.92
C VAL A 450 -16.88 -13.93 26.17
N SER A 451 -15.55 -14.04 26.07
CA SER A 451 -14.67 -13.90 27.24
C SER A 451 -14.59 -12.44 27.70
N PRO A 452 -14.37 -12.17 29.00
CA PRO A 452 -14.14 -10.81 29.50
C PRO A 452 -12.95 -10.12 28.80
N SER A 453 -11.96 -10.90 28.35
CA SER A 453 -10.80 -10.42 27.57
C SER A 453 -11.16 -9.92 26.17
N ASP A 454 -12.20 -10.45 25.52
CA ASP A 454 -12.70 -9.95 24.23
C ASP A 454 -13.35 -8.57 24.38
N LEU A 455 -14.01 -8.31 25.52
CA LEU A 455 -14.60 -7.01 25.83
C LEU A 455 -13.53 -5.94 26.05
N THR A 456 -12.46 -6.26 26.79
CA THR A 456 -11.32 -5.34 26.98
C THR A 456 -10.57 -5.09 25.67
N LEU A 457 -10.39 -6.10 24.82
CA LEU A 457 -9.81 -5.93 23.47
C LEU A 457 -10.67 -5.04 22.57
N GLN A 458 -12.01 -5.15 22.63
CA GLN A 458 -12.91 -4.24 21.93
C GLN A 458 -12.80 -2.80 22.45
N GLN A 459 -12.73 -2.61 23.77
CA GLN A 459 -12.59 -1.28 24.37
C GLN A 459 -11.22 -0.65 24.07
N GLU A 460 -10.13 -1.42 24.09
CA GLU A 460 -8.81 -0.95 23.67
C GLU A 460 -8.74 -0.66 22.16
N LEU A 461 -9.43 -1.44 21.31
CA LEU A 461 -9.57 -1.10 19.89
C LEU A 461 -10.37 0.19 19.71
N GLU A 462 -11.49 0.38 20.39
CA GLU A 462 -12.30 1.60 20.30
C GLU A 462 -11.53 2.83 20.82
N LEU A 463 -10.72 2.68 21.87
CA LEU A 463 -9.79 3.72 22.35
C LEU A 463 -8.63 3.97 21.36
N THR A 464 -8.12 2.94 20.69
CA THR A 464 -7.07 3.07 19.66
C THR A 464 -7.60 3.76 18.40
N ILE A 465 -8.84 3.46 18.01
CA ILE A 465 -9.54 4.09 16.87
C ILE A 465 -9.96 5.54 17.22
N SER A 466 -10.40 5.78 18.46
CA SER A 466 -10.76 7.12 18.95
C SER A 466 -9.55 8.03 19.15
N SER A 467 -8.41 7.49 19.62
CA SER A 467 -7.16 8.24 19.70
C SER A 467 -6.57 8.52 18.31
N ALA A 468 -6.63 7.57 17.37
CA ALA A 468 -6.33 7.84 15.96
C ALA A 468 -7.22 8.93 15.33
N SER A 469 -8.43 9.12 15.85
CA SER A 469 -9.36 10.19 15.42
C SER A 469 -9.05 11.56 16.06
N ASN A 470 -8.33 11.60 17.17
CA ASN A 470 -8.03 12.83 17.94
C ASN A 470 -6.57 13.30 17.86
N VAL A 471 -5.65 12.46 17.38
CA VAL A 471 -4.30 12.90 17.04
C VAL A 471 -4.35 13.67 15.72
N ILE A 472 -4.45 15.00 15.82
CA ILE A 472 -3.97 15.89 14.77
C ILE A 472 -2.43 15.72 14.73
N CYS A 473 -1.97 14.69 14.03
CA CYS A 473 -0.57 14.59 13.66
C CYS A 473 -0.23 15.85 12.84
N PRO A 474 0.77 16.66 13.24
CA PRO A 474 1.40 17.54 12.27
C PRO A 474 1.93 16.66 11.13
N ASP A 475 1.74 17.08 9.88
CA ASP A 475 2.07 16.29 8.68
C ASP A 475 3.39 15.51 8.86
N PRO A 476 3.37 14.15 8.88
CA PRO A 476 4.58 13.37 8.88
C PRO A 476 5.24 13.50 7.51
N VAL A 477 6.05 14.54 7.36
CA VAL A 477 7.04 14.69 6.29
C VAL A 477 7.99 13.49 6.42
N GLY A 478 7.69 12.41 5.69
CA GLY A 478 8.49 11.18 5.69
C GLY A 478 7.71 9.86 5.62
N LEU A 479 6.42 9.79 5.96
CA LEU A 479 5.61 8.57 5.80
C LEU A 479 4.37 8.80 4.93
N LYS A 480 4.62 8.93 3.62
CA LYS A 480 3.59 8.65 2.62
C LYS A 480 3.46 7.13 2.47
N ILE A 481 2.22 6.65 2.60
CA ILE A 481 1.78 5.28 2.30
C ILE A 481 2.49 4.74 1.05
N PHE A 482 3.04 3.52 1.12
CA PHE A 482 3.49 2.75 -0.05
C PHE A 482 2.30 2.31 -0.92
N SER A 483 1.63 3.28 -1.53
CA SER A 483 0.77 3.08 -2.69
C SER A 483 1.68 3.09 -3.93
N PRO A 484 1.63 2.08 -4.81
CA PRO A 484 2.49 2.01 -6.00
C PRO A 484 2.12 3.01 -7.11
N ALA A 485 1.70 4.22 -6.78
CA ALA A 485 1.53 5.36 -7.70
C ALA A 485 1.53 6.68 -6.90
N ASN A 486 2.71 7.21 -6.60
CA ASN A 486 2.90 8.60 -6.17
C ASN A 486 4.00 9.23 -7.02
N THR A 487 3.60 9.93 -8.09
CA THR A 487 4.48 10.58 -9.08
C THR A 487 5.35 11.70 -8.51
N GLU A 488 5.11 12.13 -7.28
CA GLU A 488 5.81 13.23 -6.62
C GLU A 488 7.23 12.88 -6.13
N ILE A 489 7.58 11.59 -6.06
CA ILE A 489 8.91 11.13 -5.62
C ILE A 489 9.91 11.06 -6.80
N GLU A 490 9.49 10.60 -7.98
CA GLU A 490 10.42 10.44 -9.12
C GLU A 490 10.85 11.76 -9.78
N ASP A 491 10.04 12.83 -9.72
CA ASP A 491 10.50 14.16 -10.16
C ASP A 491 11.66 14.73 -9.32
N ARG A 492 11.93 14.13 -8.14
CA ARG A 492 13.10 14.43 -7.29
C ARG A 492 14.27 13.47 -7.47
N LEU A 493 14.12 12.39 -8.26
CA LEU A 493 15.13 11.34 -8.47
C LEU A 493 15.81 11.36 -9.86
N ARG A 494 15.53 12.36 -10.71
CA ARG A 494 16.10 12.46 -12.08
C ARG A 494 17.64 12.44 -12.16
N ASP A 495 18.35 12.72 -11.06
CA ASP A 495 19.82 12.71 -10.97
C ASP A 495 20.43 11.33 -10.58
N TRP A 496 19.67 10.22 -10.64
CA TRP A 496 20.15 8.87 -10.37
C TRP A 496 20.28 8.00 -11.65
N LYS A 497 21.45 8.13 -12.30
CA LYS A 497 22.02 7.08 -13.15
C LYS A 497 23.12 6.32 -12.38
N PRO A 498 23.34 5.03 -12.66
CA PRO A 498 24.45 4.25 -12.09
C PRO A 498 25.81 4.80 -12.48
#